data_AF-A0A8T4YHE3-F1
#
_entry.id   AF-A0A8T4YHE3-F1
#
_cell.length_a   1.000
_cell.length_b   1.000
_cell.length_c   1.000
_cell.angle_alpha   90.00
_cell.angle_beta   90.00
_cell.angle_gamma   90.00
#
_symmetry.space_group_name_H-M   'P 1'
#
loop_
_entity.id
_entity.type
_entity.pdbx_description
1 polymer ?
#
loop_
_entity_poly.entity_id
_entity_poly.type
_entity_poly.pdbx_seq_one_letter_code
_entity_poly.pdbx_strand_id
1 'polypeptide(L)'
;MNGVPIKGEILTLRPYKLLCLVCQIGEEGFTAREEKIKEILQTIRERPDIPIMLRCNAGDVFSYQDPGVDDDTPEGAEFNVKRDLEILQRMDLPPGCILPARIILHRVFERIPSVSEICTYDAVTSQEWKGCAKAKMGCYEKGRQKGIDAIIPPRSREEMRREKERSLEALYSAKEVTIRPHILMCAVCQYGGGVRPPYEPDNLPELLEMVLTKKPDIPIKLVRGADWMICAPCPTHVPELNACVNVAGHGGLSNQLRDLRVLQRLGLKYGDKMPARDLCLLIFEKIPTTKDVCALDNPKTSMWCDPCGEANLTKGIEEYDKGRQMLMEKLKAFGEI
;
A
#
# COMPACT_ATOMS: atom_id res chain seq x y z
N MET A 1 -3.93 -18.44 -13.10
CA MET A 1 -4.98 -17.99 -12.17
C MET A 1 -5.71 -16.86 -12.86
N ASN A 2 -6.95 -17.13 -13.27
CA ASN A 2 -7.82 -16.14 -13.90
C ASN A 2 -8.21 -15.13 -12.81
N GLY A 3 -7.83 -13.86 -12.97
CA GLY A 3 -8.24 -12.80 -12.09
C GLY A 3 -9.76 -12.72 -12.11
N VAL A 4 -10.40 -13.21 -11.06
CA VAL A 4 -11.83 -13.00 -10.83
C VAL A 4 -12.00 -11.49 -10.76
N PRO A 5 -12.86 -10.86 -11.59
CA PRO A 5 -13.22 -9.49 -11.36
C PRO A 5 -14.00 -9.50 -10.05
N ILE A 6 -13.42 -8.90 -9.01
CA ILE A 6 -14.20 -8.53 -7.83
C ILE A 6 -15.19 -7.50 -8.36
N LYS A 7 -16.40 -7.95 -8.75
CA LYS A 7 -17.60 -7.12 -8.82
C LYS A 7 -17.89 -6.69 -7.39
N GLY A 8 -17.06 -5.80 -6.87
CA GLY A 8 -17.13 -5.27 -5.53
C GLY A 8 -18.11 -4.13 -5.51
N GLU A 9 -18.93 -4.12 -4.46
CA GLU A 9 -19.63 -2.93 -4.01
C GLU A 9 -18.64 -1.76 -3.88
N ILE A 10 -18.95 -0.62 -4.49
CA ILE A 10 -18.17 0.62 -4.34
C ILE A 10 -18.90 1.50 -3.33
N LEU A 11 -18.22 1.80 -2.22
CA LEU A 11 -18.78 2.67 -1.20
C LEU A 11 -18.66 4.14 -1.65
N THR A 12 -19.79 4.80 -1.86
CA THR A 12 -19.80 6.22 -2.26
C THR A 12 -19.91 7.11 -1.03
N LEU A 13 -18.94 7.99 -0.82
CA LEU A 13 -18.87 8.87 0.36
C LEU A 13 -18.68 10.34 -0.02
N ARG A 14 -19.23 11.23 0.80
CA ARG A 14 -18.81 12.64 0.86
C ARG A 14 -17.43 12.73 1.55
N PRO A 15 -16.48 13.56 1.07
CA PRO A 15 -15.15 13.69 1.67
C PRO A 15 -15.16 13.94 3.19
N TYR A 16 -16.07 14.78 3.71
CA TYR A 16 -16.15 15.05 5.16
C TYR A 16 -16.37 13.79 6.01
N LYS A 17 -17.02 12.75 5.47
CA LYS A 17 -17.27 11.50 6.19
C LYS A 17 -15.97 10.79 6.57
N LEU A 18 -14.89 11.00 5.80
CA LEU A 18 -13.57 10.48 6.15
C LEU A 18 -13.04 11.08 7.46
N LEU A 19 -13.24 12.39 7.65
CA LEU A 19 -12.86 13.06 8.91
C LEU A 19 -13.77 12.63 10.05
N CYS A 20 -15.07 12.44 9.77
CA CYS A 20 -16.01 11.91 10.76
C CYS A 20 -15.65 10.51 11.26
N LEU A 21 -15.10 9.63 10.40
CA LEU A 21 -14.58 8.32 10.83
C LEU A 21 -13.46 8.47 11.86
N VAL A 22 -12.55 9.43 11.65
CA VAL A 22 -11.48 9.73 12.61
C VAL A 22 -12.05 10.35 13.88
N CYS A 23 -13.00 11.29 13.79
CA CYS A 23 -13.68 11.84 14.97
C CYS A 23 -14.36 10.74 15.80
N GLN A 24 -15.03 9.79 15.15
CA GLN A 24 -15.80 8.72 15.81
C GLN A 24 -14.93 7.89 16.76
N ILE A 25 -13.69 7.59 16.38
CA ILE A 25 -12.78 6.86 17.26
C ILE A 25 -12.19 7.75 18.36
N GLY A 26 -12.19 9.06 18.20
CA GLY A 26 -11.76 10.04 19.20
C GLY A 26 -12.84 10.45 20.21
N GLU A 27 -14.08 10.01 20.00
CA GLU A 27 -15.22 10.33 20.85
C GLU A 27 -15.39 9.33 22.00
N GLU A 28 -15.59 9.85 23.20
CA GLU A 28 -16.04 9.10 24.36
C GLU A 28 -17.50 9.48 24.64
N GLY A 29 -18.45 8.57 24.36
CA GLY A 29 -19.83 8.64 24.90
C GLY A 29 -20.87 9.56 24.23
N PHE A 30 -20.93 9.72 22.90
CA PHE A 30 -22.01 10.47 22.20
C PHE A 30 -22.88 9.63 21.22
N THR A 31 -23.99 10.22 20.74
CA THR A 31 -25.28 9.56 20.43
C THR A 31 -25.67 9.42 18.93
N ALA A 32 -26.50 8.39 18.66
CA ALA A 32 -27.50 8.12 17.59
C ALA A 32 -27.31 8.57 16.11
N ARG A 33 -26.81 9.78 15.79
CA ARG A 33 -26.58 10.23 14.39
C ARG A 33 -25.33 9.61 13.75
N GLU A 34 -24.68 8.73 14.51
CA GLU A 34 -23.43 8.05 14.25
C GLU A 34 -23.60 6.70 13.55
N GLU A 35 -24.83 6.19 13.40
CA GLU A 35 -25.03 4.82 12.94
C GLU A 35 -24.45 4.59 11.54
N LYS A 36 -24.71 5.50 10.58
CA LYS A 36 -24.13 5.42 9.23
C LYS A 36 -22.60 5.51 9.25
N ILE A 37 -22.00 6.33 10.13
CA ILE A 37 -20.54 6.43 10.26
C ILE A 37 -19.97 5.17 10.92
N LYS A 38 -20.67 4.59 11.90
CA LYS A 38 -20.31 3.32 12.54
C LYS A 38 -20.40 2.16 11.56
N GLU A 39 -21.45 2.09 10.74
CA GLU A 39 -21.60 1.12 9.67
C GLU A 39 -20.47 1.23 8.65
N ILE A 40 -20.13 2.44 8.21
CA ILE A 40 -18.98 2.68 7.31
C ILE A 40 -17.68 2.23 7.98
N LEU A 41 -17.46 2.61 9.24
CA LEU A 41 -16.27 2.24 10.00
C LEU A 41 -16.15 0.72 10.14
N GLN A 42 -17.23 0.03 10.47
CA GLN A 42 -17.28 -1.41 10.60
C GLN A 42 -17.02 -2.08 9.26
N THR A 43 -17.62 -1.59 8.18
CA THR A 43 -17.39 -2.08 6.82
C THR A 43 -15.92 -1.97 6.42
N ILE A 44 -15.27 -0.84 6.74
CA ILE A 44 -13.85 -0.63 6.45
C ILE A 44 -12.97 -1.53 7.32
N ARG A 45 -13.33 -1.77 8.59
CA ARG A 45 -12.58 -2.69 9.47
C ARG A 45 -12.59 -4.13 8.93
N GLU A 46 -13.74 -4.56 8.43
CA GLU A 46 -13.92 -5.90 7.84
C GLU A 46 -13.28 -6.02 6.46
N ARG A 47 -13.34 -4.95 5.66
CA ARG A 47 -12.82 -4.89 4.29
C ARG A 47 -12.00 -3.62 4.08
N PRO A 48 -10.77 -3.53 4.60
CA PRO A 48 -9.99 -2.29 4.55
C PRO A 48 -9.62 -1.84 3.14
N ASP A 49 -9.67 -2.75 2.18
CA ASP A 49 -9.32 -2.50 0.79
C ASP A 49 -10.58 -2.37 -0.10
N ILE A 50 -11.78 -2.17 0.50
CA ILE A 50 -13.00 -1.84 -0.23
C ILE A 50 -12.83 -0.55 -1.05
N PRO A 51 -13.25 -0.51 -2.32
CA PRO A 51 -13.19 0.72 -3.11
C PRO A 51 -14.13 1.78 -2.54
N ILE A 52 -13.59 2.98 -2.30
CA ILE A 52 -14.36 4.16 -1.94
C ILE A 52 -14.30 5.16 -3.10
N MET A 53 -15.48 5.62 -3.52
CA MET A 53 -15.63 6.74 -4.44
C MET A 53 -15.95 8.01 -3.65
N LEU A 54 -15.16 9.07 -3.81
CA LEU A 54 -15.39 10.35 -3.14
C LEU A 54 -16.19 11.29 -4.05
N ARG A 55 -17.44 11.61 -3.69
CA ARG A 55 -18.29 12.57 -4.44
C ARG A 55 -18.63 13.77 -3.57
N CYS A 56 -18.73 14.96 -4.15
CA CYS A 56 -19.22 16.16 -3.49
C CYS A 56 -19.93 17.05 -4.50
N ASN A 57 -20.69 18.04 -4.03
CA ASN A 57 -21.35 19.04 -4.88
C ASN A 57 -20.31 20.05 -5.37
N ALA A 58 -19.44 19.61 -6.29
CA ALA A 58 -18.35 20.42 -6.81
C ALA A 58 -18.86 21.48 -7.80
N GLY A 59 -19.97 21.20 -8.48
CA GLY A 59 -20.52 22.09 -9.51
C GLY A 59 -19.61 22.22 -10.73
N ASP A 60 -19.83 23.28 -11.52
CA ASP A 60 -19.06 23.60 -12.73
C ASP A 60 -18.90 22.38 -13.66
N VAL A 61 -17.73 22.21 -14.31
CA VAL A 61 -17.38 21.07 -15.15
C VAL A 61 -17.39 19.71 -14.41
N PHE A 62 -17.47 19.70 -13.08
CA PHE A 62 -17.57 18.49 -12.24
C PHE A 62 -19.00 18.15 -11.78
N SER A 63 -19.99 18.95 -12.16
CA SER A 63 -21.40 18.81 -11.72
C SER A 63 -22.03 17.45 -12.03
N TYR A 64 -21.51 16.70 -13.01
CA TYR A 64 -21.93 15.33 -13.30
C TYR A 64 -21.69 14.34 -12.15
N GLN A 65 -20.89 14.74 -11.14
CA GLN A 65 -20.60 13.97 -9.94
C GLN A 65 -21.30 14.51 -8.69
N ASP A 66 -22.13 15.54 -8.79
CA ASP A 66 -22.81 16.13 -7.63
C ASP A 66 -23.80 15.12 -7.03
N PRO A 67 -23.66 14.72 -5.75
CA PRO A 67 -24.55 13.76 -5.11
C PRO A 67 -25.86 14.39 -4.58
N GLY A 68 -26.01 15.72 -4.67
CA GLY A 68 -27.12 16.43 -4.05
C GLY A 68 -26.89 16.71 -2.56
N VAL A 69 -27.94 17.20 -1.89
CA VAL A 69 -27.86 17.75 -0.52
C VAL A 69 -28.33 16.78 0.57
N ASP A 70 -28.74 15.56 0.22
CA ASP A 70 -29.31 14.58 1.15
C ASP A 70 -28.35 14.18 2.29
N ASP A 71 -27.05 14.26 2.04
CA ASP A 71 -25.98 13.95 3.00
C ASP A 71 -25.36 15.22 3.62
N ASP A 72 -25.92 16.41 3.41
CA ASP A 72 -25.39 17.65 3.99
C ASP A 72 -25.57 17.67 5.53
N THR A 73 -24.59 18.24 6.22
CA THR A 73 -24.68 18.45 7.68
C THR A 73 -25.39 19.77 7.99
N PRO A 74 -25.92 19.99 9.22
CA PRO A 74 -26.77 21.14 9.55
C PRO A 74 -26.14 22.53 9.42
N GLU A 75 -24.83 22.61 9.17
CA GLU A 75 -24.15 23.84 8.77
C GLU A 75 -24.59 24.31 7.37
N GLY A 76 -24.13 25.48 6.93
CA GLY A 76 -24.57 26.07 5.64
C GLY A 76 -24.24 25.21 4.41
N ALA A 77 -24.98 25.40 3.31
CA ALA A 77 -24.74 24.69 2.05
C ALA A 77 -23.33 24.97 1.51
N GLU A 78 -22.91 26.24 1.51
CA GLU A 78 -21.57 26.66 1.09
C GLU A 78 -20.48 26.10 2.00
N PHE A 79 -20.76 25.96 3.30
CA PHE A 79 -19.84 25.32 4.24
C PHE A 79 -19.65 23.84 3.88
N ASN A 80 -20.72 23.11 3.59
CA ASN A 80 -20.64 21.70 3.21
C ASN A 80 -19.81 21.50 1.93
N VAL A 81 -20.01 22.36 0.92
CA VAL A 81 -19.24 22.35 -0.33
C VAL A 81 -17.76 22.68 -0.07
N LYS A 82 -17.47 23.79 0.63
CA LYS A 82 -16.10 24.22 0.94
C LYS A 82 -15.34 23.13 1.69
N ARG A 83 -15.96 22.56 2.73
CA ARG A 83 -15.36 21.51 3.57
C ARG A 83 -14.91 20.32 2.73
N ASP A 84 -15.77 19.85 1.82
CA ASP A 84 -15.45 18.71 0.97
C ASP A 84 -14.32 19.03 -0.03
N LEU A 85 -14.36 20.22 -0.65
CA LEU A 85 -13.33 20.65 -1.60
C LEU A 85 -11.97 20.85 -0.92
N GLU A 86 -11.91 21.39 0.30
CA GLU A 86 -10.66 21.53 1.05
C GLU A 86 -10.05 20.18 1.43
N ILE A 87 -10.88 19.20 1.79
CA ILE A 87 -10.42 17.83 2.07
C ILE A 87 -9.80 17.22 0.82
N LEU A 88 -10.50 17.30 -0.32
CA LEU A 88 -10.02 16.79 -1.60
C LEU A 88 -8.74 17.48 -2.06
N GLN A 89 -8.67 18.81 -1.93
CA GLN A 89 -7.49 19.61 -2.27
C GLN A 89 -6.28 19.22 -1.40
N ARG A 90 -6.44 19.07 -0.08
CA ARG A 90 -5.32 18.69 0.81
C ARG A 90 -4.80 17.28 0.53
N MET A 91 -5.69 16.37 0.14
CA MET A 91 -5.36 14.98 -0.24
C MET A 91 -4.83 14.84 -1.67
N ASP A 92 -4.86 15.91 -2.48
CA ASP A 92 -4.49 15.92 -3.91
C ASP A 92 -5.32 14.90 -4.71
N LEU A 93 -6.65 14.97 -4.54
CA LEU A 93 -7.61 14.06 -5.17
C LEU A 93 -8.75 14.84 -5.84
N PRO A 94 -9.14 14.50 -7.09
CA PRO A 94 -10.33 15.09 -7.71
C PRO A 94 -11.63 14.45 -7.18
N PRO A 95 -12.78 15.13 -7.32
CA PRO A 95 -14.09 14.50 -7.16
C PRO A 95 -14.24 13.27 -8.07
N GLY A 96 -15.01 12.30 -7.59
CA GLY A 96 -15.26 10.99 -8.19
C GLY A 96 -14.06 10.04 -8.24
N CYS A 97 -12.93 10.37 -7.60
CA CYS A 97 -11.82 9.43 -7.50
C CYS A 97 -12.24 8.16 -6.76
N ILE A 98 -11.74 7.01 -7.21
CA ILE A 98 -12.01 5.70 -6.62
C ILE A 98 -10.69 5.09 -6.17
N LEU A 99 -10.55 4.86 -4.86
CA LEU A 99 -9.36 4.26 -4.26
C LEU A 99 -9.76 3.31 -3.12
N PRO A 100 -8.92 2.30 -2.79
CA PRO A 100 -9.09 1.50 -1.58
C PRO A 100 -9.21 2.36 -0.32
N ALA A 101 -10.11 1.99 0.60
CA ALA A 101 -10.34 2.73 1.84
C ALA A 101 -9.03 2.93 2.65
N ARG A 102 -8.20 1.90 2.74
CA ARG A 102 -6.87 1.95 3.35
C ARG A 102 -5.99 3.07 2.79
N ILE A 103 -5.95 3.22 1.48
CA ILE A 103 -5.15 4.26 0.82
C ILE A 103 -5.69 5.65 1.15
N ILE A 104 -7.00 5.85 1.05
CA ILE A 104 -7.65 7.13 1.37
C ILE A 104 -7.41 7.51 2.83
N LEU A 105 -7.59 6.59 3.76
CA LEU A 105 -7.43 6.87 5.19
C LEU A 105 -5.98 7.16 5.57
N HIS A 106 -5.00 6.46 4.98
CA HIS A 106 -3.60 6.85 5.16
C HIS A 106 -3.31 8.26 4.65
N ARG A 107 -3.88 8.64 3.49
CA ARG A 107 -3.77 10.02 2.98
C ARG A 107 -4.39 11.04 3.93
N VAL A 108 -5.55 10.74 4.54
CA VAL A 108 -6.15 11.61 5.57
C VAL A 108 -5.18 11.84 6.73
N PHE A 109 -4.61 10.77 7.29
CA PHE A 109 -3.69 10.86 8.44
C PHE A 109 -2.39 11.61 8.11
N GLU A 110 -1.90 11.48 6.89
CA GLU A 110 -0.68 12.13 6.40
C GLU A 110 -0.91 13.61 6.07
N ARG A 111 -2.04 13.94 5.42
CA ARG A 111 -2.27 15.25 4.78
C ARG A 111 -3.14 16.19 5.59
N ILE A 112 -3.92 15.68 6.54
CA ILE A 112 -4.86 16.46 7.35
C ILE A 112 -4.44 16.34 8.81
N PRO A 113 -3.45 17.13 9.29
CA PRO A 113 -2.99 17.05 10.67
C PRO A 113 -4.01 17.57 11.69
N SER A 114 -4.91 18.47 11.26
CA SER A 114 -6.00 19.04 12.05
C SER A 114 -7.18 19.41 11.14
N VAL A 115 -8.36 19.56 11.74
CA VAL A 115 -9.57 20.07 11.08
C VAL A 115 -9.74 21.58 11.19
N SER A 116 -8.76 22.29 11.75
CA SER A 116 -8.70 23.74 11.64
C SER A 116 -8.67 24.16 10.17
N GLU A 117 -9.41 25.22 9.87
CA GLU A 117 -9.66 25.73 8.53
C GLU A 117 -10.39 24.74 7.60
N ILE A 118 -10.95 23.64 8.11
CA ILE A 118 -11.83 22.72 7.36
C ILE A 118 -13.21 22.66 8.02
N CYS A 119 -13.25 22.17 9.26
CA CYS A 119 -14.48 21.96 10.02
C CYS A 119 -14.69 23.03 11.08
N THR A 120 -13.67 23.82 11.41
CA THR A 120 -13.74 24.93 12.38
C THR A 120 -12.85 26.07 11.88
N TYR A 121 -13.20 27.30 12.28
CA TYR A 121 -12.51 28.54 11.90
C TYR A 121 -12.30 29.40 13.14
N ASP A 122 -11.30 30.28 13.09
CA ASP A 122 -10.96 31.19 14.19
C ASP A 122 -12.09 32.18 14.53
N ALA A 123 -12.89 32.58 13.52
CA ALA A 123 -14.03 33.46 13.69
C ALA A 123 -15.27 32.94 12.96
N VAL A 124 -16.43 33.02 13.62
CA VAL A 124 -17.73 32.76 13.00
C VAL A 124 -18.17 34.03 12.27
N THR A 125 -18.17 33.99 10.94
CA THR A 125 -18.54 35.14 10.10
C THR A 125 -20.04 35.22 9.81
N SER A 126 -20.78 34.12 9.94
CA SER A 126 -22.24 34.04 9.78
C SER A 126 -22.80 32.76 10.43
N GLN A 127 -24.12 32.57 10.38
CA GLN A 127 -24.74 31.33 10.88
C GLN A 127 -24.35 30.11 10.03
N GLU A 128 -24.18 30.32 8.73
CA GLU A 128 -23.79 29.32 7.74
C GLU A 128 -22.34 28.85 7.95
N TRP A 129 -21.48 29.72 8.50
CA TRP A 129 -20.05 29.53 8.74
C TRP A 129 -19.69 29.18 10.20
N LYS A 130 -20.64 28.65 10.99
CA LYS A 130 -20.42 28.31 12.41
C LYS A 130 -19.36 27.23 12.68
N GLY A 131 -19.15 26.35 11.71
CA GLY A 131 -18.34 25.15 11.83
C GLY A 131 -19.00 24.03 12.65
N CYS A 132 -18.37 22.86 12.63
CA CYS A 132 -18.83 21.64 13.26
C CYS A 132 -18.53 21.62 14.77
N ALA A 133 -19.51 21.23 15.58
CA ALA A 133 -19.37 21.13 17.02
C ALA A 133 -18.28 20.13 17.45
N LYS A 134 -18.18 18.97 16.77
CA LYS A 134 -17.17 17.93 17.05
C LYS A 134 -15.74 18.43 16.82
N ALA A 135 -15.54 19.34 15.86
CA ALA A 135 -14.24 19.94 15.60
C ALA A 135 -13.76 20.81 16.78
N LYS A 136 -14.67 21.60 17.39
CA LYS A 136 -14.37 22.43 18.57
C LYS A 136 -14.05 21.59 19.82
N MET A 137 -14.54 20.35 19.88
CA MET A 137 -14.28 19.41 20.98
C MET A 137 -12.94 18.65 20.82
N GLY A 138 -12.21 18.87 19.72
CA GLY A 138 -10.95 18.19 19.42
C GLY A 138 -11.10 16.70 19.14
N CYS A 139 -12.28 16.24 18.73
CA CYS A 139 -12.54 14.81 18.47
C CYS A 139 -11.64 14.25 17.37
N TYR A 140 -11.38 15.03 16.31
CA TYR A 140 -10.50 14.61 15.23
C TYR A 140 -9.07 14.39 15.71
N GLU A 141 -8.51 15.34 16.45
CA GLU A 141 -7.15 15.30 16.96
C GLU A 141 -6.97 14.12 17.94
N LYS A 142 -7.95 13.89 18.82
CA LYS A 142 -8.00 12.71 19.71
C LYS A 142 -8.06 11.40 18.91
N GLY A 143 -8.88 11.35 17.87
CA GLY A 143 -8.97 10.18 17.00
C GLY A 143 -7.68 9.92 16.25
N ARG A 144 -7.05 10.97 15.72
CA ARG A 144 -5.76 10.91 15.04
C ARG A 144 -4.64 10.40 15.95
N GLN A 145 -4.64 10.80 17.23
CA GLN A 145 -3.68 10.30 18.23
C GLN A 145 -3.78 8.79 18.45
N LYS A 146 -4.95 8.17 18.24
CA LYS A 146 -5.11 6.71 18.30
C LYS A 146 -4.50 5.97 17.10
N GLY A 147 -4.12 6.70 16.04
CA GLY A 147 -3.46 6.16 14.86
C GLY A 147 -4.43 5.46 13.89
N ILE A 148 -3.91 5.14 12.70
CA ILE A 148 -4.66 4.45 11.65
C ILE A 148 -5.08 3.04 12.08
N ASP A 149 -4.30 2.39 12.94
CA ASP A 149 -4.55 1.04 13.45
C ASP A 149 -5.86 0.93 14.24
N ALA A 150 -6.37 2.04 14.78
CA ALA A 150 -7.68 2.10 15.42
C ALA A 150 -8.85 2.01 14.42
N ILE A 151 -8.60 2.31 13.14
CA ILE A 151 -9.56 2.18 12.03
C ILE A 151 -9.30 0.91 11.24
N ILE A 152 -8.03 0.61 10.95
CA ILE A 152 -7.61 -0.53 10.15
C ILE A 152 -6.63 -1.35 10.99
N PRO A 153 -7.12 -2.36 11.74
CA PRO A 153 -6.27 -3.17 12.58
C PRO A 153 -5.14 -3.82 11.76
N PRO A 154 -3.89 -3.79 12.24
CA PRO A 154 -2.81 -4.51 11.60
C PRO A 154 -3.03 -6.01 11.72
N ARG A 155 -2.38 -6.79 10.84
CA ARG A 155 -2.32 -8.24 10.97
C ARG A 155 -1.70 -8.60 12.32
N SER A 156 -2.28 -9.59 13.00
CA SER A 156 -1.77 -10.00 14.32
C SER A 156 -0.39 -10.66 14.18
N ARG A 157 0.49 -10.46 15.15
CA ARG A 157 1.81 -11.13 15.18
C ARG A 157 1.68 -12.65 15.19
N GLU A 158 0.67 -13.17 15.87
CA GLU A 158 0.40 -14.62 15.93
C GLU A 158 0.05 -15.18 14.55
N GLU A 159 -0.83 -14.49 13.81
CA GLU A 159 -1.17 -14.87 12.44
C GLU A 159 0.07 -14.83 11.53
N MET A 160 0.85 -13.76 11.57
CA MET A 160 2.05 -13.62 10.74
C MET A 160 3.09 -14.70 11.04
N ARG A 161 3.30 -15.06 12.32
CA ARG A 161 4.20 -16.16 12.72
C ARG A 161 3.70 -17.50 12.20
N ARG A 162 2.41 -17.81 12.38
CA ARG A 162 1.81 -19.05 11.86
C ARG A 162 1.94 -19.15 10.34
N GLU A 163 1.73 -18.04 9.63
CA GLU A 163 1.91 -17.97 8.19
C GLU A 163 3.38 -18.10 7.77
N LYS A 164 4.33 -17.56 8.55
CA LYS A 164 5.79 -17.77 8.34
C LYS A 164 6.13 -19.26 8.40
N GLU A 165 5.71 -19.95 9.44
CA GLU A 165 5.99 -21.38 9.63
C GLU A 165 5.47 -22.22 8.45
N ARG A 166 4.21 -22.02 8.07
CA ARG A 166 3.57 -22.74 6.95
C ARG A 166 4.21 -22.44 5.61
N SER A 167 4.54 -21.17 5.36
CA SER A 167 5.14 -20.76 4.09
C SER A 167 6.59 -21.22 3.95
N LEU A 168 7.35 -21.30 5.05
CA LEU A 168 8.69 -21.90 5.05
C LEU A 168 8.67 -23.41 4.80
N GLU A 169 7.75 -24.15 5.42
CA GLU A 169 7.57 -25.58 5.15
C GLU A 169 7.26 -25.83 3.66
N ALA A 170 6.36 -25.02 3.10
CA ALA A 170 6.03 -25.06 1.68
C ALA A 170 7.25 -24.70 0.80
N LEU A 171 8.01 -23.67 1.16
CA LEU A 171 9.21 -23.26 0.43
C LEU A 171 10.28 -24.36 0.39
N TYR A 172 10.58 -24.98 1.53
CA TYR A 172 11.62 -26.00 1.60
C TYR A 172 11.23 -27.31 0.90
N SER A 173 9.94 -27.66 0.92
CA SER A 173 9.40 -28.83 0.20
C SER A 173 9.11 -28.58 -1.28
N ALA A 174 9.18 -27.33 -1.74
CA ALA A 174 8.84 -26.94 -3.10
C ALA A 174 9.71 -27.64 -4.16
N LYS A 175 9.05 -28.00 -5.26
CA LYS A 175 9.66 -28.40 -6.55
C LYS A 175 9.77 -27.23 -7.53
N GLU A 176 9.05 -26.16 -7.28
CA GLU A 176 9.03 -24.90 -8.02
C GLU A 176 8.62 -23.79 -7.05
N VAL A 177 9.28 -22.63 -7.15
CA VAL A 177 8.92 -21.44 -6.37
C VAL A 177 8.34 -20.40 -7.30
N THR A 178 7.23 -19.80 -6.91
CA THR A 178 6.62 -18.66 -7.60
C THR A 178 7.02 -17.37 -6.92
N ILE A 179 7.39 -16.36 -7.70
CA ILE A 179 7.83 -15.07 -7.16
C ILE A 179 7.53 -13.93 -8.12
N ARG A 180 7.30 -12.74 -7.57
CA ARG A 180 7.18 -11.52 -8.37
C ARG A 180 8.58 -11.05 -8.82
N PRO A 181 8.75 -10.64 -10.09
CA PRO A 181 10.07 -10.34 -10.64
C PRO A 181 10.95 -9.41 -9.80
N HIS A 182 10.48 -8.23 -9.39
CA HIS A 182 11.36 -7.25 -8.74
C HIS A 182 11.77 -7.63 -7.31
N ILE A 183 11.01 -8.48 -6.61
CA ILE A 183 11.39 -8.82 -5.23
C ILE A 183 12.58 -9.78 -5.16
N LEU A 184 12.99 -10.38 -6.28
CA LEU A 184 14.32 -11.01 -6.40
C LEU A 184 15.44 -9.97 -6.29
N MET A 185 15.26 -8.77 -6.86
CA MET A 185 16.21 -7.66 -6.65
C MET A 185 16.17 -7.19 -5.19
N CYS A 186 14.99 -7.17 -4.56
CA CYS A 186 14.89 -6.86 -3.12
C CYS A 186 15.66 -7.87 -2.26
N ALA A 187 15.62 -9.16 -2.58
CA ALA A 187 16.42 -10.18 -1.89
C ALA A 187 17.93 -9.90 -1.99
N VAL A 188 18.39 -9.40 -3.14
CA VAL A 188 19.78 -9.01 -3.38
C VAL A 188 20.16 -7.79 -2.54
N CYS A 189 19.31 -6.76 -2.49
CA CYS A 189 19.49 -5.61 -1.61
C CYS A 189 19.56 -6.03 -0.14
N GLN A 190 18.61 -6.85 0.32
CA GLN A 190 18.60 -7.40 1.68
C GLN A 190 19.92 -8.13 1.98
N TYR A 191 20.38 -8.96 1.06
CA TYR A 191 21.63 -9.70 1.22
C TYR A 191 22.86 -8.78 1.34
N GLY A 192 22.98 -7.76 0.49
CA GLY A 192 24.09 -6.79 0.57
C GLY A 192 24.04 -5.91 1.82
N GLY A 193 22.82 -5.61 2.30
CA GLY A 193 22.56 -4.95 3.58
C GLY A 193 22.82 -5.84 4.81
N GLY A 194 23.16 -7.12 4.62
CA GLY A 194 23.51 -8.04 5.70
C GLY A 194 22.35 -8.85 6.27
N VAL A 195 21.14 -8.75 5.70
CA VAL A 195 19.99 -9.56 6.12
C VAL A 195 20.22 -11.03 5.76
N ARG A 196 19.99 -11.93 6.72
CA ARG A 196 20.13 -13.38 6.57
C ARG A 196 18.97 -14.08 7.29
N PRO A 197 18.67 -15.34 6.96
CA PRO A 197 17.75 -16.16 7.74
C PRO A 197 18.14 -16.26 9.22
N PRO A 198 17.17 -16.40 10.13
CA PRO A 198 15.72 -16.24 9.90
C PRO A 198 15.34 -14.76 9.75
N TYR A 199 14.40 -14.44 8.85
CA TYR A 199 13.87 -13.09 8.68
C TYR A 199 12.36 -13.06 8.84
N GLU A 200 11.86 -12.28 9.80
CA GLU A 200 10.43 -12.27 10.14
C GLU A 200 9.51 -11.73 9.01
N PRO A 201 9.83 -10.62 8.31
CA PRO A 201 8.87 -9.96 7.42
C PRO A 201 8.51 -10.67 6.10
N ASP A 202 9.38 -11.54 5.57
CA ASP A 202 9.19 -12.25 4.30
C ASP A 202 10.11 -13.49 4.23
N ASN A 203 10.00 -14.31 3.18
CA ASN A 203 10.86 -15.49 2.96
C ASN A 203 11.98 -15.28 1.94
N LEU A 204 12.31 -14.03 1.57
CA LEU A 204 13.34 -13.75 0.56
C LEU A 204 14.73 -14.21 1.02
N PRO A 205 15.16 -13.96 2.28
CA PRO A 205 16.47 -14.45 2.75
C PRO A 205 16.55 -15.97 2.76
N GLU A 206 15.47 -16.67 3.15
CA GLU A 206 15.42 -18.13 3.18
C GLU A 206 15.43 -18.74 1.77
N LEU A 207 14.72 -18.13 0.81
CA LEU A 207 14.80 -18.52 -0.60
C LEU A 207 16.24 -18.38 -1.10
N LEU A 208 16.88 -17.24 -0.85
CA LEU A 208 18.23 -16.98 -1.32
C LEU A 208 19.25 -17.94 -0.70
N GLU A 209 19.17 -18.21 0.60
CA GLU A 209 20.00 -19.21 1.26
C GLU A 209 19.80 -20.61 0.67
N MET A 210 18.55 -21.01 0.42
CA MET A 210 18.24 -22.30 -0.20
C MET A 210 18.86 -22.43 -1.59
N VAL A 211 18.77 -21.38 -2.42
CA VAL A 211 19.38 -21.33 -3.75
C VAL A 211 20.90 -21.42 -3.64
N LEU A 212 21.52 -20.76 -2.67
CA LEU A 212 22.97 -20.75 -2.50
C LEU A 212 23.57 -22.05 -1.94
N THR A 213 22.76 -22.87 -1.25
CA THR A 213 23.30 -23.98 -0.43
C THR A 213 22.74 -25.36 -0.74
N LYS A 214 21.49 -25.45 -1.22
CA LYS A 214 20.76 -26.73 -1.28
C LYS A 214 20.16 -27.00 -2.65
N LYS A 215 19.55 -26.00 -3.28
CA LYS A 215 18.79 -26.15 -4.53
C LYS A 215 19.08 -24.99 -5.50
N PRO A 216 20.32 -24.87 -6.03
CA PRO A 216 20.68 -23.78 -6.95
C PRO A 216 19.84 -23.75 -8.22
N ASP A 217 19.38 -24.91 -8.68
CA ASP A 217 18.62 -25.03 -9.92
C ASP A 217 17.11 -25.22 -9.69
N ILE A 218 16.59 -24.89 -8.49
CA ILE A 218 15.13 -24.93 -8.26
C ILE A 218 14.44 -24.02 -9.29
N PRO A 219 13.41 -24.50 -10.03
CA PRO A 219 12.68 -23.67 -10.96
C PRO A 219 12.00 -22.50 -10.26
N ILE A 220 12.27 -21.29 -10.74
CA ILE A 220 11.57 -20.08 -10.34
C ILE A 220 10.61 -19.68 -11.45
N LYS A 221 9.32 -19.57 -11.12
CA LYS A 221 8.28 -19.06 -12.01
C LYS A 221 7.95 -17.61 -11.68
N LEU A 222 8.06 -16.73 -12.67
CA LEU A 222 7.76 -15.30 -12.51
C LEU A 222 6.24 -15.07 -12.56
N VAL A 223 5.64 -14.55 -11.48
CA VAL A 223 4.19 -14.36 -11.35
C VAL A 223 3.79 -12.94 -10.99
N ARG A 224 2.51 -12.60 -11.16
CA ARG A 224 1.91 -11.36 -10.68
C ARG A 224 1.49 -11.50 -9.23
N GLY A 225 1.49 -10.38 -8.50
CA GLY A 225 0.92 -10.31 -7.15
C GLY A 225 1.85 -10.87 -6.08
N ALA A 226 1.45 -10.70 -4.82
CA ALA A 226 2.21 -11.07 -3.63
C ALA A 226 2.12 -12.58 -3.35
N ASP A 227 2.98 -13.36 -4.01
CA ASP A 227 2.97 -14.81 -3.87
C ASP A 227 3.05 -15.26 -2.41
N TRP A 228 2.13 -16.13 -2.00
CA TRP A 228 2.01 -16.60 -0.62
C TRP A 228 3.30 -17.26 -0.11
N MET A 229 4.02 -18.04 -0.93
CA MET A 229 5.24 -18.73 -0.49
C MET A 229 6.34 -17.75 -0.06
N ILE A 230 6.30 -16.50 -0.54
CA ILE A 230 7.30 -15.47 -0.24
C ILE A 230 6.77 -14.41 0.72
N CYS A 231 5.52 -14.00 0.52
CA CYS A 231 4.94 -12.82 1.18
C CYS A 231 3.98 -13.15 2.33
N ALA A 232 3.66 -14.43 2.60
CA ALA A 232 2.71 -14.84 3.64
C ALA A 232 2.89 -14.14 5.01
N PRO A 233 4.11 -13.99 5.56
CA PRO A 233 4.29 -13.37 6.88
C PRO A 233 4.28 -11.84 6.85
N CYS A 234 4.20 -11.22 5.68
CA CYS A 234 4.34 -9.77 5.54
C CYS A 234 3.14 -9.02 6.12
N PRO A 235 3.34 -7.97 6.96
CA PRO A 235 2.23 -7.21 7.54
C PRO A 235 1.35 -6.49 6.52
N THR A 236 1.86 -6.27 5.30
CA THR A 236 1.13 -5.58 4.21
C THR A 236 0.59 -6.54 3.15
N HIS A 237 0.73 -7.85 3.33
CA HIS A 237 0.15 -8.85 2.44
C HIS A 237 -1.34 -8.98 2.69
N VAL A 238 -2.14 -8.93 1.62
CA VAL A 238 -3.59 -9.19 1.64
C VAL A 238 -3.86 -10.45 0.85
N PRO A 239 -4.06 -11.61 1.52
CA PRO A 239 -4.25 -12.90 0.85
C PRO A 239 -5.41 -12.91 -0.15
N GLU A 240 -6.53 -12.27 0.19
CA GLU A 240 -7.74 -12.26 -0.63
C GLU A 240 -7.54 -11.55 -1.98
N LEU A 241 -6.59 -10.61 -2.02
CA LEU A 241 -6.24 -9.85 -3.23
C LEU A 241 -5.01 -10.42 -3.94
N ASN A 242 -4.27 -11.33 -3.30
CA ASN A 242 -2.91 -11.72 -3.71
C ASN A 242 -2.05 -10.47 -3.99
N ALA A 243 -2.11 -9.48 -3.09
CA ALA A 243 -1.55 -8.16 -3.30
C ALA A 243 -0.76 -7.66 -2.08
N CYS A 244 0.11 -6.69 -2.32
CA CYS A 244 0.75 -5.90 -1.29
C CYS A 244 0.02 -4.56 -1.20
N VAL A 245 -0.52 -4.24 -0.02
CA VAL A 245 -1.18 -2.97 0.25
C VAL A 245 -0.27 -2.16 1.17
N ASN A 246 0.71 -1.49 0.57
CA ASN A 246 1.51 -0.59 1.39
C ASN A 246 0.73 0.69 1.74
N VAL A 247 1.18 1.34 2.79
CA VAL A 247 0.59 2.55 3.36
C VAL A 247 0.58 3.68 2.30
N ALA A 248 -0.60 4.24 2.03
CA ALA A 248 -0.88 5.32 1.06
C ALA A 248 -0.74 4.98 -0.46
N GLY A 249 -0.64 3.70 -0.83
CA GLY A 249 -0.80 3.24 -2.22
C GLY A 249 0.49 3.05 -3.02
N HIS A 250 1.60 3.48 -2.44
CA HIS A 250 2.98 3.41 -2.90
C HIS A 250 3.55 1.99 -3.23
N GLY A 251 2.73 0.93 -3.21
CA GLY A 251 3.19 -0.48 -3.19
C GLY A 251 2.30 -1.44 -3.96
N GLY A 252 1.19 -0.94 -4.52
CA GLY A 252 0.47 -1.66 -5.55
C GLY A 252 1.06 -1.34 -6.92
N LEU A 253 0.85 -0.10 -7.38
CA LEU A 253 1.15 0.34 -8.75
C LEU A 253 2.66 0.40 -9.05
N SER A 254 3.45 0.98 -8.16
CA SER A 254 4.92 1.06 -8.28
C SER A 254 5.54 -0.33 -8.41
N ASN A 255 5.10 -1.28 -7.58
CA ASN A 255 5.56 -2.67 -7.59
C ASN A 255 5.20 -3.38 -8.90
N GLN A 256 3.98 -3.18 -9.42
CA GLN A 256 3.57 -3.72 -10.71
C GLN A 256 4.41 -3.16 -11.88
N LEU A 257 4.76 -1.87 -11.84
CA LEU A 257 5.63 -1.27 -12.84
C LEU A 257 7.07 -1.79 -12.74
N ARG A 258 7.60 -1.94 -11.52
CA ARG A 258 8.93 -2.53 -11.27
C ARG A 258 9.02 -3.95 -11.81
N ASP A 259 8.01 -4.77 -11.58
CA ASP A 259 7.96 -6.12 -12.14
C ASP A 259 8.06 -6.12 -13.67
N LEU A 260 7.29 -5.25 -14.32
CA LEU A 260 7.30 -5.14 -15.78
C LEU A 260 8.64 -4.62 -16.31
N ARG A 261 9.31 -3.69 -15.60
CA ARG A 261 10.65 -3.22 -15.95
C ARG A 261 11.69 -4.34 -15.84
N VAL A 262 11.63 -5.17 -14.80
CA VAL A 262 12.48 -6.36 -14.68
C VAL A 262 12.23 -7.31 -15.84
N LEU A 263 10.97 -7.69 -16.08
CA LEU A 263 10.61 -8.58 -17.19
C LEU A 263 11.11 -8.06 -18.55
N GLN A 264 10.92 -6.77 -18.82
CA GLN A 264 11.41 -6.12 -20.03
C GLN A 264 12.94 -6.22 -20.15
N ARG A 265 13.68 -5.94 -19.08
CA ARG A 265 15.16 -5.97 -19.07
C ARG A 265 15.73 -7.38 -19.25
N LEU A 266 15.03 -8.40 -18.74
CA LEU A 266 15.44 -9.79 -18.87
C LEU A 266 14.98 -10.44 -20.19
N GLY A 267 14.08 -9.79 -20.95
CA GLY A 267 13.45 -10.41 -22.12
C GLY A 267 12.47 -11.53 -21.77
N LEU A 268 11.85 -11.44 -20.59
CA LEU A 268 10.93 -12.45 -20.04
C LEU A 268 9.50 -11.91 -19.94
N LYS A 269 8.55 -12.80 -19.68
CA LYS A 269 7.15 -12.48 -19.37
C LYS A 269 6.69 -13.24 -18.13
N TYR A 270 5.54 -12.83 -17.58
CA TYR A 270 4.88 -13.60 -16.54
C TYR A 270 4.57 -15.02 -17.03
N GLY A 271 4.81 -15.99 -16.16
CA GLY A 271 4.64 -17.41 -16.43
C GLY A 271 5.92 -18.11 -16.89
N ASP A 272 6.93 -17.37 -17.36
CA ASP A 272 8.24 -17.93 -17.69
C ASP A 272 8.89 -18.54 -16.46
N LYS A 273 9.71 -19.57 -16.71
CA LYS A 273 10.38 -20.38 -15.70
C LYS A 273 11.84 -20.53 -16.02
N MET A 274 12.69 -20.47 -15.01
CA MET A 274 14.13 -20.69 -15.15
C MET A 274 14.73 -21.23 -13.86
N PRO A 275 15.85 -21.97 -13.94
CA PRO A 275 16.63 -22.33 -12.74
C PRO A 275 17.01 -21.07 -11.94
N ALA A 276 16.90 -21.13 -10.62
CA ALA A 276 17.12 -19.97 -9.75
C ALA A 276 18.49 -19.33 -9.93
N ARG A 277 19.55 -20.15 -10.03
CA ARG A 277 20.92 -19.69 -10.29
C ARG A 277 21.01 -18.90 -11.60
N ASP A 278 20.48 -19.45 -12.68
CA ASP A 278 20.53 -18.83 -14.00
C ASP A 278 19.74 -17.52 -14.04
N LEU A 279 18.57 -17.49 -13.39
CA LEU A 279 17.76 -16.28 -13.25
C LEU A 279 18.52 -15.19 -12.46
N CYS A 280 19.17 -15.55 -11.34
CA CYS A 280 19.98 -14.60 -10.58
C CYS A 280 21.15 -14.04 -11.41
N LEU A 281 21.87 -14.90 -12.13
CA LEU A 281 22.97 -14.47 -13.00
C LEU A 281 22.48 -13.55 -14.13
N LEU A 282 21.35 -13.88 -14.75
CA LEU A 282 20.73 -13.04 -15.78
C LEU A 282 20.32 -11.67 -15.23
N ILE A 283 19.73 -11.61 -14.03
CA ILE A 283 19.42 -10.35 -13.35
C ILE A 283 20.69 -9.52 -13.16
N PHE A 284 21.76 -10.13 -12.67
CA PHE A 284 23.00 -9.42 -12.39
C PHE A 284 23.70 -8.90 -13.65
N GLU A 285 23.59 -9.64 -14.75
CA GLU A 285 24.13 -9.24 -16.05
C GLU A 285 23.32 -8.08 -16.66
N LYS A 286 21.98 -8.21 -16.71
CA LYS A 286 21.11 -7.26 -17.42
C LYS A 286 20.70 -6.04 -16.60
N ILE A 287 20.81 -6.12 -15.27
CA ILE A 287 20.39 -5.08 -14.33
C ILE A 287 21.56 -4.76 -13.38
N PRO A 288 22.57 -4.02 -13.84
CA PRO A 288 23.75 -3.68 -13.05
C PRO A 288 23.49 -2.59 -11.99
N THR A 289 22.31 -1.98 -11.98
CA THR A 289 21.90 -0.99 -10.98
C THR A 289 20.39 -1.03 -10.80
N THR A 290 19.93 -0.68 -9.60
CA THR A 290 18.50 -0.57 -9.26
C THR A 290 17.82 0.64 -9.89
N LYS A 291 18.58 1.65 -10.34
CA LYS A 291 18.03 2.90 -10.90
C LYS A 291 17.02 2.68 -12.03
N ASP A 292 17.37 1.83 -12.98
CA ASP A 292 16.57 1.57 -14.19
C ASP A 292 15.23 0.86 -13.91
N VAL A 293 15.12 0.20 -12.76
CA VAL A 293 13.92 -0.54 -12.35
C VAL A 293 13.15 0.24 -11.30
N CYS A 294 13.84 0.68 -10.25
CA CYS A 294 13.24 1.13 -9.02
C CYS A 294 12.99 2.63 -8.96
N ALA A 295 13.74 3.46 -9.70
CA ALA A 295 13.58 4.92 -9.65
C ALA A 295 12.19 5.37 -10.09
N LEU A 296 11.58 6.25 -9.28
CA LEU A 296 10.29 6.87 -9.53
C LEU A 296 10.34 8.33 -9.09
N ASP A 297 10.30 9.23 -10.08
CA ASP A 297 10.35 10.68 -9.88
C ASP A 297 8.91 11.22 -9.80
N ASN A 298 8.31 11.04 -8.63
CA ASN A 298 6.93 11.42 -8.39
C ASN A 298 6.85 12.28 -7.13
N PRO A 299 5.98 13.31 -7.11
CA PRO A 299 5.80 14.13 -5.91
C PRO A 299 5.26 13.27 -4.76
N LYS A 300 5.55 13.66 -3.52
CA LYS A 300 5.13 12.92 -2.31
C LYS A 300 3.62 12.69 -2.22
N THR A 301 2.80 13.49 -2.91
CA THR A 301 1.34 13.31 -2.98
C THR A 301 0.89 12.25 -3.99
N SER A 302 1.78 11.77 -4.86
CA SER A 302 1.47 10.79 -5.90
C SER A 302 1.36 9.38 -5.33
N MET A 303 0.40 8.59 -5.83
CA MET A 303 0.32 7.15 -5.53
C MET A 303 1.53 6.35 -6.05
N TRP A 304 2.33 6.95 -6.93
CA TRP A 304 3.55 6.38 -7.48
C TRP A 304 4.79 6.72 -6.67
N CYS A 305 4.70 7.63 -5.71
CA CYS A 305 5.83 7.90 -4.81
C CYS A 305 6.15 6.64 -4.00
N ASP A 306 7.40 6.36 -3.67
CA ASP A 306 7.73 5.46 -2.58
C ASP A 306 9.19 5.70 -2.15
N PRO A 307 9.55 5.42 -0.89
CA PRO A 307 10.90 5.71 -0.39
C PRO A 307 12.01 5.00 -1.18
N CYS A 308 11.78 3.79 -1.68
CA CYS A 308 12.76 3.09 -2.52
C CYS A 308 12.90 3.78 -3.89
N GLY A 309 11.80 4.27 -4.46
CA GLY A 309 11.80 5.03 -5.70
C GLY A 309 12.59 6.33 -5.60
N GLU A 310 12.34 7.10 -4.53
CA GLU A 310 13.05 8.35 -4.24
C GLU A 310 14.55 8.11 -4.01
N ALA A 311 14.90 7.07 -3.25
CA ALA A 311 16.29 6.70 -2.98
C ALA A 311 17.09 6.31 -4.24
N ASN A 312 16.41 5.97 -5.34
CA ASN A 312 17.03 5.57 -6.61
C ASN A 312 17.19 6.70 -7.63
N LEU A 313 16.74 7.93 -7.34
CA LEU A 313 16.73 9.02 -8.32
C LEU A 313 18.14 9.47 -8.72
N THR A 314 19.03 9.61 -7.74
CA THR A 314 20.41 10.09 -7.98
C THR A 314 21.32 8.92 -8.35
N LYS A 315 21.52 7.99 -7.42
CA LYS A 315 22.29 6.76 -7.56
C LYS A 315 21.43 5.53 -7.28
N GLY A 316 21.85 4.37 -7.79
CA GLY A 316 21.26 3.11 -7.36
C GLY A 316 21.55 2.81 -5.89
N ILE A 317 20.83 1.84 -5.33
CA ILE A 317 21.01 1.34 -3.96
C ILE A 317 22.35 0.61 -3.82
N GLU A 318 23.20 1.05 -2.91
CA GLU A 318 24.55 0.49 -2.69
C GLU A 318 24.50 -0.97 -2.22
N GLU A 319 23.51 -1.31 -1.41
CA GLU A 319 23.27 -2.67 -0.94
C GLU A 319 22.96 -3.62 -2.09
N TYR A 320 22.33 -3.15 -3.17
CA TYR A 320 22.13 -3.97 -4.37
C TYR A 320 23.47 -4.27 -5.04
N ASP A 321 24.33 -3.27 -5.21
CA ASP A 321 25.63 -3.44 -5.86
C ASP A 321 26.53 -4.40 -5.07
N LYS A 322 26.59 -4.21 -3.75
CA LYS A 322 27.31 -5.10 -2.83
C LYS A 322 26.72 -6.52 -2.86
N GLY A 323 25.41 -6.65 -2.75
CA GLY A 323 24.71 -7.94 -2.78
C GLY A 323 24.96 -8.68 -4.09
N ARG A 324 24.86 -7.98 -5.24
CA ARG A 324 25.14 -8.51 -6.57
C ARG A 324 26.55 -9.08 -6.67
N GLN A 325 27.57 -8.32 -6.25
CA GLN A 325 28.96 -8.77 -6.30
C GLN A 325 29.18 -10.04 -5.47
N MET A 326 28.75 -10.03 -4.20
CA MET A 326 28.88 -11.17 -3.30
C MET A 326 28.17 -12.42 -3.80
N LEU A 327 26.97 -12.26 -4.37
CA LEU A 327 26.17 -13.38 -4.86
C LEU A 327 26.70 -13.91 -6.20
N MET A 328 27.21 -13.05 -7.08
CA MET A 328 27.77 -13.47 -8.35
C MET A 328 29.00 -14.37 -8.15
N GLU A 329 29.86 -14.05 -7.19
CA GLU A 329 31.01 -14.89 -6.82
C GLU A 329 30.54 -16.27 -6.31
N LYS A 330 29.58 -16.29 -5.38
CA LYS A 330 29.06 -17.52 -4.79
C LYS A 330 28.36 -18.43 -5.80
N LEU A 331 27.56 -17.87 -6.71
CA LEU A 331 26.81 -18.63 -7.69
C LEU A 331 27.70 -19.21 -8.79
N LYS A 332 28.79 -18.52 -9.16
CA LYS A 332 29.77 -19.05 -10.11
C LYS A 332 30.59 -20.20 -9.52
N ALA A 333 31.03 -20.05 -8.27
CA ALA A 333 31.81 -21.10 -7.59
C ALA A 333 31.05 -22.42 -7.44
N PHE A 334 29.71 -22.39 -7.39
CA PHE A 334 28.88 -23.61 -7.29
C PHE A 334 28.88 -24.46 -8.59
N GLY A 335 29.31 -23.91 -9.73
CA GLY A 335 29.38 -24.61 -11.01
C GLY A 335 30.75 -25.24 -11.33
N GLU A 336 31.75 -25.04 -10.47
CA GLU A 336 33.13 -25.54 -10.66
C GLU A 336 33.47 -26.76 -9.78
N ILE A 337 32.45 -27.36 -9.13
CA ILE A 337 32.55 -28.57 -8.29
C ILE A 337 31.77 -29.71 -8.95
#